data_AF-A0A7C3NXU1-F1
#
_entry.id   AF-A0A7C3NXU1-F1
#
_cell.length_a   1.000
_cell.length_b   1.000
_cell.length_c   1.000
_cell.angle_alpha   90.00
_cell.angle_beta   90.00
_cell.angle_gamma   90.00
#
_symmetry.space_group_name_H-M   'P 1'
#
loop_
_entity.id
_entity.type
_entity.pdbx_description
1 polymer ?
#
loop_
_entity_poly.entity_id
_entity_poly.type
_entity_poly.pdbx_seq_one_letter_code
_entity_poly.pdbx_strand_id
1 'polypeptide(L)'
;GWIGGAAMVILTLLVLIDLGLEYVVTTSVAASEGVSFRAILASLGLGLVGLPFFPPLGPLVGAVGGLFLVEYFRHGRDGRKAWRGVLSYARGKGWAIAAEVFLCLLMMSVWLAWVTLDFWVG
;
A
#
# COMPACT_ATOMS: atom_id res chain seq x y z
N GLY A 1 13.76 8.15 -28.05
CA GLY A 1 13.41 9.41 -28.75
C GLY A 1 12.61 10.35 -27.85
N TRP A 2 12.05 11.43 -28.40
CA TRP A 2 11.23 12.41 -27.66
C TRP A 2 10.00 11.76 -26.98
N ILE A 3 9.47 10.68 -27.56
CA ILE A 3 8.38 9.85 -27.02
C ILE A 3 8.74 9.27 -25.64
N GLY A 4 9.97 8.78 -25.48
CA GLY A 4 10.43 8.26 -24.18
C GLY A 4 10.69 9.32 -23.13
N GLY A 5 11.11 10.51 -23.56
CA GLY A 5 11.20 11.68 -22.67
C GLY A 5 9.83 12.05 -22.10
N ALA A 6 8.80 12.11 -22.94
CA ALA A 6 7.44 12.39 -22.51
C ALA A 6 6.88 11.30 -21.56
N ALA A 7 7.11 10.03 -21.89
CA ALA A 7 6.69 8.91 -21.05
C ALA A 7 7.34 8.95 -19.66
N MET A 8 8.64 9.26 -19.57
CA MET A 8 9.32 9.37 -18.28
C MET A 8 8.84 10.54 -17.43
N VAL A 9 8.53 11.68 -18.04
CA VAL A 9 7.93 12.80 -17.30
C VAL A 9 6.58 12.39 -16.70
N ILE A 10 5.73 11.73 -17.49
CA ILE A 10 4.42 11.26 -17.02
C ILE A 10 4.58 10.24 -15.89
N LEU A 11 5.45 9.24 -16.05
CA LEU A 11 5.73 8.24 -15.00
C LEU A 11 6.26 8.89 -13.72
N THR A 12 7.15 9.88 -13.85
CA THR A 12 7.70 10.62 -12.70
C THR A 12 6.59 11.38 -11.96
N LEU A 13 5.70 12.05 -12.68
CA LEU A 13 4.55 12.74 -12.07
C LEU A 13 3.63 11.76 -11.34
N LEU A 14 3.37 10.59 -11.91
CA LEU A 14 2.56 9.55 -11.27
C LEU A 14 3.21 9.04 -9.98
N VAL A 15 4.53 8.83 -9.97
CA VAL A 15 5.28 8.49 -8.75
C VAL A 15 5.16 9.57 -7.69
N LEU A 16 5.25 10.85 -8.07
CA LEU A 16 5.12 11.95 -7.10
C LEU A 16 3.71 12.02 -6.50
N ILE A 17 2.68 11.71 -7.28
CA ILE A 17 1.30 11.62 -6.80
C ILE A 17 1.14 10.46 -5.83
N ASP A 18 1.71 9.29 -6.16
CA ASP A 18 1.69 8.09 -5.31
C ASP A 18 2.39 8.34 -3.96
N LEU A 19 3.59 8.94 -3.98
CA LEU A 19 4.32 9.39 -2.79
C LEU A 19 3.51 10.37 -1.92
N GLY A 20 2.82 11.31 -2.56
CA GLY A 20 1.94 12.26 -1.87
C GLY A 20 0.76 11.56 -1.19
N LEU A 21 0.13 10.60 -1.88
CA LEU A 21 -0.94 9.77 -1.32
C LEU A 21 -0.44 8.95 -0.13
N GLU A 22 0.69 8.28 -0.26
CA GLU A 22 1.28 7.46 0.81
C GLU A 22 1.64 8.32 2.03
N TYR A 23 2.15 9.53 1.81
CA TYR A 23 2.43 10.50 2.87
C TYR A 23 1.15 10.94 3.61
N VAL A 24 0.09 11.31 2.87
CA VAL A 24 -1.21 11.71 3.45
C VAL A 24 -1.88 10.55 4.19
N VAL A 25 -1.78 9.34 3.66
CA VAL A 25 -2.34 8.14 4.29
C VAL A 25 -1.56 7.79 5.55
N THR A 26 -0.24 7.83 5.51
CA THR A 26 0.60 7.56 6.69
C THR A 26 0.37 8.59 7.79
N THR A 27 0.25 9.87 7.44
CA THR A 27 -0.02 10.95 8.40
C THR A 27 -1.45 10.90 8.94
N SER A 28 -2.45 10.61 8.11
CA SER A 28 -3.84 10.45 8.55
C SER A 28 -4.01 9.24 9.45
N VAL A 29 -3.37 8.11 9.12
CA VAL A 29 -3.32 6.92 9.98
C VAL A 29 -2.62 7.27 11.31
N ALA A 30 -1.45 7.90 11.28
CA ALA A 30 -0.75 8.34 12.48
C ALA A 30 -1.58 9.29 13.36
N ALA A 31 -2.38 10.18 12.74
CA ALA A 31 -3.27 11.10 13.43
C ALA A 31 -4.56 10.44 13.97
N SER A 32 -4.99 9.33 13.37
CA SER A 32 -6.21 8.60 13.72
C SER A 32 -6.03 7.62 14.89
N GLU A 33 -4.80 7.38 15.33
CA GLU A 33 -4.49 6.24 16.19
C GLU A 33 -4.59 6.54 17.69
N GLY A 34 -5.74 6.16 18.26
CA GLY A 34 -5.82 5.53 19.58
C GLY A 34 -5.48 4.04 19.58
N VAL A 35 -4.78 3.56 18.54
CA VAL A 35 -4.30 2.17 18.40
C VAL A 35 -2.91 2.09 19.06
N SER A 36 -2.64 0.97 19.72
CA SER A 36 -1.38 0.80 20.46
C SER A 36 -0.21 0.85 19.48
N PHE A 37 0.78 1.71 19.73
CA PHE A 37 2.06 1.77 18.99
C PHE A 37 2.70 0.39 18.77
N ARG A 38 2.44 -0.58 19.66
CA ARG A 38 2.88 -1.98 19.54
C ARG A 38 2.23 -2.74 18.37
N ALA A 39 0.98 -2.41 18.03
CA ALA A 39 0.26 -3.00 16.91
C ALA A 39 0.79 -2.50 15.56
N ILE A 40 1.12 -1.19 15.49
CA ILE A 40 1.80 -0.61 14.32
C ILE A 40 3.17 -1.28 14.13
N LEU A 41 4.00 -1.33 15.18
CA LEU A 41 5.33 -1.91 15.10
C LEU A 41 5.30 -3.40 14.70
N ALA A 42 4.33 -4.15 15.21
CA ALA A 42 4.15 -5.56 14.86
C ALA A 42 3.68 -5.74 13.41
N SER A 43 2.77 -4.89 12.93
CA SER A 43 2.33 -4.92 11.52
C SER A 43 3.45 -4.56 10.55
N LEU A 44 4.30 -3.58 10.90
CA LEU A 44 5.50 -3.23 10.15
C LEU A 44 6.51 -4.39 10.14
N GLY A 45 6.80 -4.97 11.31
CA GLY A 45 7.72 -6.09 11.43
C GLY A 45 7.26 -7.33 10.65
N LEU A 46 5.99 -7.70 10.76
CA LEU A 46 5.45 -8.84 10.03
C LEU A 46 5.27 -8.56 8.53
N GLY A 47 4.99 -7.31 8.14
CA GLY A 47 5.01 -6.89 6.74
C GLY A 47 6.39 -7.07 6.10
N LEU A 48 7.46 -6.69 6.81
CA LEU A 48 8.83 -6.89 6.34
C LEU A 48 9.20 -8.38 6.23
N VAL A 49 8.74 -9.21 7.16
CA VAL A 49 8.93 -10.69 7.10
C VAL A 49 8.15 -11.32 5.95
N GLY A 50 7.09 -10.68 5.46
CA GLY A 50 6.32 -11.13 4.30
C GLY A 50 7.00 -10.88 2.94
N LEU A 51 7.90 -9.89 2.85
CA LEU A 51 8.62 -9.52 1.61
C LEU A 51 9.29 -10.70 0.87
N PRO A 52 10.00 -11.63 1.55
CA PRO A 52 10.72 -12.72 0.88
C PRO A 52 9.80 -13.78 0.28
N PHE A 53 8.55 -13.91 0.75
CA PHE A 53 7.62 -14.95 0.30
C PHE A 53 6.85 -14.53 -0.95
N PHE A 54 6.39 -13.27 -1.00
CA PHE A 54 5.70 -12.73 -2.17
C PHE A 54 5.76 -11.20 -2.12
N PRO A 55 6.67 -10.53 -2.86
CA PRO A 55 6.91 -9.10 -2.69
C PRO A 55 5.66 -8.20 -2.75
N PRO A 56 4.66 -8.46 -3.62
CA PRO A 56 3.45 -7.64 -3.63
C PRO A 56 2.37 -8.05 -2.61
N LEU A 57 2.27 -9.33 -2.20
CA LEU A 57 1.18 -9.80 -1.31
C LEU A 57 1.62 -10.10 0.12
N GLY A 58 2.86 -10.52 0.30
CA GLY A 58 3.46 -10.88 1.58
C GLY A 58 3.45 -9.73 2.60
N PRO A 59 3.82 -8.50 2.22
CA PRO A 59 3.72 -7.35 3.13
C PRO A 59 2.28 -7.03 3.54
N LEU A 60 1.33 -7.17 2.60
CA LEU A 60 -0.10 -6.98 2.85
C LEU A 60 -0.64 -8.00 3.87
N VAL A 61 -0.35 -9.29 3.64
CA VAL A 61 -0.78 -10.38 4.53
C VAL A 61 -0.11 -10.27 5.89
N GLY A 62 1.19 -9.95 5.93
CA GLY A 62 1.95 -9.75 7.15
C GLY A 62 1.45 -8.57 7.99
N ALA A 63 1.16 -7.43 7.35
CA ALA A 63 0.65 -6.25 8.04
C ALA A 63 -0.76 -6.47 8.62
N VAL A 64 -1.67 -7.07 7.84
CA VAL A 64 -3.04 -7.39 8.29
C VAL A 64 -3.01 -8.46 9.39
N GLY A 65 -2.20 -9.50 9.22
CA GLY A 65 -2.03 -10.57 10.21
C GLY A 65 -1.41 -10.08 11.52
N GLY A 66 -0.40 -9.23 11.44
CA GLY A 66 0.25 -8.64 12.61
C GLY A 66 -0.66 -7.71 13.41
N LEU A 67 -1.44 -6.88 12.70
CA LEU A 67 -2.44 -6.02 13.32
C LEU A 67 -3.53 -6.84 14.01
N PHE A 68 -4.01 -7.91 13.37
CA PHE A 68 -5.00 -8.82 13.94
C PHE A 68 -4.48 -9.54 15.17
N LEU A 69 -3.25 -10.08 15.13
CA LEU A 69 -2.64 -10.79 16.26
C LEU A 69 -2.51 -9.88 17.49
N VAL A 70 -1.99 -8.66 17.30
CA VAL A 70 -1.80 -7.75 18.43
C VAL A 70 -3.13 -7.35 19.05
N GLU A 71 -4.14 -7.02 18.25
CA GLU A 71 -5.44 -6.64 18.78
C GLU A 71 -6.20 -7.83 19.38
N TYR A 72 -5.96 -9.05 18.89
CA TYR A 72 -6.44 -10.30 19.48
C TYR A 72 -5.86 -10.55 20.88
N PHE A 73 -4.56 -10.37 21.06
CA PHE A 73 -3.92 -10.48 22.38
C PHE A 73 -4.30 -9.32 23.32
N ARG A 74 -4.50 -8.11 22.78
CA ARG A 74 -4.86 -6.91 23.57
C ARG A 74 -6.29 -6.96 24.11
N HIS A 75 -7.24 -7.54 23.38
CA HIS A 75 -8.64 -7.69 23.81
C HIS A 75 -8.96 -9.03 24.49
N GLY A 76 -7.94 -9.75 25.00
CA GLY A 76 -8.16 -10.96 25.78
C GLY A 76 -8.70 -12.14 24.95
N ARG A 77 -8.24 -12.29 23.70
CA ARG A 77 -8.65 -13.34 22.74
C ARG A 77 -10.08 -13.21 22.21
N ASP A 78 -10.70 -12.05 22.37
CA ASP A 78 -12.03 -11.77 21.81
C ASP A 78 -11.93 -11.44 20.31
N GLY A 79 -11.85 -12.49 19.48
CA GLY A 79 -11.61 -12.39 18.03
C GLY A 79 -12.63 -11.52 17.28
N ARG A 80 -13.84 -11.36 17.81
CA ARG A 80 -14.90 -10.54 17.20
C ARG A 80 -14.68 -9.04 17.39
N LYS A 81 -13.95 -8.63 18.45
CA LYS A 81 -13.54 -7.23 18.66
C LYS A 81 -12.26 -6.92 17.88
N ALA A 82 -11.30 -7.84 17.88
CA ALA A 82 -10.08 -7.72 17.08
C ALA A 82 -10.39 -7.58 15.58
N TRP A 83 -11.31 -8.40 15.05
CA TRP A 83 -11.72 -8.32 13.65
C TRP A 83 -12.42 -6.99 13.32
N ARG A 84 -13.23 -6.44 14.23
CA ARG A 84 -13.86 -5.12 14.03
C ARG A 84 -12.83 -3.99 14.00
N GLY A 85 -11.82 -4.03 14.87
CA GLY A 85 -10.71 -3.08 14.86
C GLY A 85 -9.93 -3.13 13.55
N VAL A 86 -9.57 -4.34 13.11
CA VAL A 86 -8.92 -4.57 11.81
C VAL A 86 -9.81 -4.13 10.66
N LEU A 87 -11.11 -4.40 10.67
CA LEU A 87 -12.02 -4.00 9.59
C LEU A 87 -12.17 -2.48 9.50
N SER A 88 -12.22 -1.78 10.63
CA SER A 88 -12.30 -0.31 10.66
C SER A 88 -11.00 0.32 10.15
N TYR A 89 -9.86 -0.25 10.55
CA TYR A 89 -8.55 0.16 10.09
C TYR A 89 -8.33 -0.16 8.59
N ALA A 90 -8.79 -1.33 8.14
CA ALA A 90 -8.78 -1.76 6.74
C ALA A 90 -9.77 -0.97 5.88
N ARG A 91 -10.87 -0.46 6.43
CA ARG A 91 -11.76 0.46 5.68
C ARG A 91 -11.12 1.82 5.46
N GLY A 92 -10.37 2.33 6.45
CA GLY A 92 -9.60 3.57 6.33
C GLY A 92 -8.42 3.43 5.38
N LYS A 93 -7.62 2.38 5.54
CA LYS A 93 -6.44 2.10 4.70
C LYS A 93 -6.79 1.45 3.35
N GLY A 94 -7.97 0.86 3.22
CA GLY A 94 -8.39 0.13 2.02
C GLY A 94 -8.62 1.04 0.82
N TRP A 95 -9.11 2.26 1.04
CA TRP A 95 -9.21 3.27 -0.02
C TRP A 95 -7.83 3.74 -0.51
N ALA A 96 -6.84 3.80 0.38
CA ALA A 96 -5.46 4.10 0.02
C ALA A 96 -4.85 3.00 -0.83
N ILE A 97 -4.98 1.73 -0.40
CA ILE A 97 -4.50 0.56 -1.16
C ILE A 97 -5.17 0.50 -2.54
N ALA A 98 -6.47 0.80 -2.63
CA ALA A 98 -7.17 0.85 -3.92
C ALA A 98 -6.61 1.94 -4.85
N ALA A 99 -6.24 3.10 -4.29
CA ALA A 99 -5.62 4.19 -5.05
C ALA A 99 -4.19 3.84 -5.51
N GLU A 100 -3.37 3.22 -4.66
CA GLU A 100 -2.02 2.73 -4.99
C GLU A 100 -2.07 1.68 -6.11
N VAL A 101 -2.99 0.70 -6.02
CA VAL A 101 -3.19 -0.32 -7.07
C VAL A 101 -3.61 0.33 -8.38
N PHE A 102 -4.51 1.32 -8.34
CA PHE A 102 -4.93 2.05 -9.53
C PHE A 102 -3.76 2.83 -10.16
N LEU A 103 -2.94 3.50 -9.36
CA LEU A 103 -1.75 4.24 -9.83
C LEU A 103 -0.72 3.29 -10.45
N CYS A 104 -0.46 2.14 -9.83
CA CYS A 104 0.40 1.09 -10.40
C CYS A 104 -0.09 0.62 -11.77
N LEU A 105 -1.40 0.36 -11.91
CA LEU A 105 -2.00 -0.04 -13.19
C LEU A 105 -1.89 1.07 -14.24
N LEU A 106 -2.04 2.33 -13.83
CA LEU A 106 -1.88 3.49 -14.71
C LEU A 106 -0.44 3.60 -15.21
N MET A 107 0.54 3.46 -14.32
CA MET A 107 1.98 3.46 -14.67
C MET A 107 2.34 2.31 -15.62
N MET A 108 1.84 1.09 -15.36
CA MET A 108 2.01 -0.04 -16.28
C MET A 108 1.43 0.25 -17.66
N SER A 109 0.24 0.87 -17.72
CA SER A 109 -0.42 1.23 -18.98
C SER A 109 0.38 2.27 -19.76
N VAL A 110 0.91 3.30 -19.08
CA VAL A 110 1.78 4.33 -19.69
C VAL A 110 3.06 3.72 -20.23
N TRP A 111 3.68 2.81 -19.47
CA TRP A 111 4.89 2.12 -19.92
C TRP A 111 4.61 1.22 -21.13
N LEU A 112 3.54 0.43 -21.12
CA LEU A 112 3.11 -0.39 -22.26
C LEU A 112 2.83 0.45 -23.50
N ALA A 113 2.13 1.57 -23.35
CA ALA A 113 1.87 2.51 -24.44
C ALA A 113 3.17 3.08 -25.01
N TRP A 114 4.13 3.45 -24.15
CA TRP A 114 5.43 3.92 -24.62
C TRP A 114 6.19 2.82 -25.38
N VAL A 115 6.36 1.63 -24.80
CA VAL A 115 7.09 0.53 -25.45
C VAL A 115 6.48 0.16 -26.80
N THR A 116 5.15 0.08 -26.86
CA THR A 116 4.46 -0.21 -28.12
C THR A 116 4.66 0.91 -29.14
N LEU A 117 4.46 2.18 -28.76
CA LEU A 117 4.66 3.32 -29.67
C LEU A 117 6.11 3.43 -30.17
N ASP A 118 7.09 3.22 -29.30
CA ASP A 118 8.51 3.24 -29.67
C ASP A 118 8.84 2.09 -30.64
N PHE A 119 8.21 0.92 -30.48
CA PHE A 119 8.35 -0.21 -31.43
C PHE A 119 7.71 0.05 -32.80
N TRP A 120 6.61 0.82 -32.88
CA TRP A 120 5.94 1.13 -34.15
C TRP A 120 6.54 2.33 -34.91
N VAL A 121 7.17 3.27 -34.19
CA VAL A 121 7.67 4.54 -34.74
C VAL A 121 9.20 4.56 -34.84
N GLY A 122 9.90 3.71 -34.09
CA GLY A 122 11.36 3.53 -34.14
C GLY A 122 11.81 2.64 -35.29
#